data_AF-A0A7Z9UHX9-F1
#
_entry.id   AF-A0A7Z9UHX9-F1
#
_cell.length_a   1.000
_cell.length_b   1.000
_cell.length_c   1.000
_cell.angle_alpha   90.00
_cell.angle_beta   90.00
_cell.angle_gamma   90.00
#
_symmetry.space_group_name_H-M   'P 1'
#
loop_
_entity.id
_entity.type
_entity.pdbx_description
1 polymer ?
#
loop_
_entity_poly.entity_id
_entity_poly.type
_entity_poly.pdbx_seq_one_letter_code
_entity_poly.pdbx_strand_id
1 'polypeptide(L)'
;MIFNSESDSYRLGSLIKALLIGIRFDLRLAVLVNVPLMIFCAMPIVNIVRSKWVRKISNLYIYSFTGLLLLFYSVDIGHYSYLGRRVDVSILGFLDNPRISAQMVWESYPVIIILILLLFIFIGFKLIYDMVPAILLAKPQVKTAKQKFLGFTICGLIILFSAWGTLKQYPLRWSDAFFSNNSFISALGL
;
A
#
# COMPACT_ATOMS: atom_id res chain seq x y z
N MET A 1 33.09 22.41 5.08
CA MET A 1 32.84 23.26 6.26
C MET A 1 31.67 22.64 7.01
N ILE A 2 31.98 22.09 8.19
CA ILE A 2 31.07 21.62 9.26
C ILE A 2 30.08 20.50 8.88
N PHE A 3 30.57 19.26 8.97
CA PHE A 3 29.74 18.11 9.34
C PHE A 3 29.22 18.32 10.76
N ASN A 4 28.14 19.09 10.91
CA ASN A 4 27.32 19.03 12.12
C ASN A 4 26.31 17.89 11.91
N SER A 5 26.82 16.65 11.95
CA SER A 5 25.98 15.49 12.21
C SER A 5 25.66 15.46 13.70
N GLU A 6 25.01 16.51 14.20
CA GLU A 6 24.28 16.38 15.44
C GLU A 6 23.12 15.44 15.10
N SER A 7 23.18 14.26 15.72
CA SER A 7 22.08 13.33 15.88
C SER A 7 20.78 14.12 16.04
N ASP A 8 20.02 14.26 14.96
CA ASP A 8 18.66 14.77 15.01
C ASP A 8 17.93 13.74 15.85
N SER A 9 17.86 14.04 17.15
CA SER A 9 17.40 13.12 18.19
C SER A 9 16.11 12.49 17.69
N TYR A 10 16.01 11.16 17.77
CA TYR A 10 14.80 10.41 17.43
C TYR A 10 13.68 10.85 18.38
N ARG A 11 13.14 12.05 18.17
CA ARG A 11 12.07 12.60 18.96
C ARG A 11 10.87 11.75 18.61
N LEU A 12 10.28 11.11 19.62
CA LEU A 12 9.12 10.23 19.43
C LEU A 12 8.03 10.91 18.58
N GLY A 13 7.87 12.23 18.73
CA GLY A 13 6.95 13.03 17.94
C GLY A 13 7.27 13.10 16.43
N SER A 14 8.54 13.14 16.02
CA SER A 14 8.90 13.12 14.59
C SER A 14 8.68 11.74 13.99
N LEU A 15 8.98 10.67 14.73
CA LEU A 15 8.70 9.29 14.32
C LEU A 15 7.20 9.02 14.15
N ILE A 16 6.39 9.39 15.13
CA ILE A 16 4.92 9.24 15.04
C ILE A 16 4.38 10.06 13.88
N LYS A 17 4.89 11.28 13.68
CA LYS A 17 4.47 12.13 12.56
C LYS A 17 4.81 11.50 11.21
N ALA A 18 6.02 10.96 11.05
CA ALA A 18 6.41 10.23 9.84
C ALA A 18 5.50 9.03 9.62
N LEU A 19 5.29 8.18 10.63
CA LEU A 19 4.41 7.01 10.53
C LEU A 19 2.96 7.39 10.15
N LEU A 20 2.43 8.49 10.70
CA LEU A 20 1.10 9.00 10.31
C LEU A 20 1.06 9.51 8.87
N ILE A 21 2.16 10.05 8.35
CA ILE A 21 2.25 10.47 6.94
C ILE A 21 2.30 9.23 6.04
N GLY A 22 3.10 8.20 6.40
CA GLY A 22 3.17 6.93 5.68
C GLY A 22 1.80 6.23 5.59
N ILE A 23 1.08 6.13 6.71
CA ILE A 23 -0.28 5.58 6.73
C ILE A 23 -1.23 6.30 5.76
N ARG A 24 -1.08 7.63 5.59
CA ARG A 24 -1.91 8.40 4.65
C ARG A 24 -1.55 8.11 3.19
N PHE A 25 -0.27 7.91 2.89
CA PHE A 25 0.16 7.47 1.55
C PHE A 25 -0.35 6.08 1.23
N ASP A 26 -0.20 5.13 2.15
CA ASP A 26 -0.70 3.76 1.98
C ASP A 26 -2.22 3.73 1.81
N LEU A 27 -2.95 4.54 2.56
CA LEU A 27 -4.41 4.65 2.48
C LEU A 27 -4.87 5.29 1.16
N ARG A 28 -4.13 6.27 0.63
CA ARG A 28 -4.36 6.84 -0.70
C ARG A 28 -4.11 5.80 -1.80
N LEU A 29 -3.02 5.05 -1.69
CA LEU A 29 -2.70 3.95 -2.60
C LEU A 29 -3.79 2.88 -2.57
N ALA A 30 -4.20 2.44 -1.37
CA ALA A 30 -5.26 1.45 -1.19
C ALA A 30 -6.56 1.88 -1.87
N VAL A 31 -6.96 3.15 -1.75
CA VAL A 31 -8.15 3.66 -2.44
C VAL A 31 -7.96 3.64 -3.95
N LEU A 32 -6.84 4.14 -4.48
CA LEU A 32 -6.58 4.14 -5.92
C LEU A 32 -6.63 2.74 -6.53
N VAL A 33 -6.08 1.75 -5.84
CA VAL A 33 -6.12 0.33 -6.26
C VAL A 33 -7.54 -0.21 -6.31
N ASN A 34 -8.40 0.21 -5.38
CA ASN A 34 -9.77 -0.26 -5.27
C ASN A 34 -10.77 0.49 -6.17
N VAL A 35 -10.45 1.70 -6.66
CA VAL A 35 -11.34 2.49 -7.54
C VAL A 35 -11.92 1.67 -8.71
N PRO A 36 -11.14 0.87 -9.47
CA PRO A 36 -11.68 0.05 -10.54
C PRO A 36 -12.75 -0.94 -10.06
N LEU A 37 -12.55 -1.58 -8.90
CA LEU A 37 -13.54 -2.48 -8.31
C LEU A 37 -14.81 -1.74 -7.90
N MET A 38 -14.66 -0.52 -7.36
CA MET A 38 -15.79 0.31 -6.97
C MET A 38 -16.67 0.66 -8.17
N ILE A 39 -16.05 0.98 -9.31
CA ILE A 39 -16.76 1.24 -10.57
C ILE A 39 -17.53 0.00 -11.02
N PHE A 40 -16.90 -1.18 -10.99
CA PHE A 40 -17.59 -2.44 -11.33
C PHE A 40 -18.73 -2.77 -10.37
N CYS A 41 -18.62 -2.43 -9.09
CA CYS A 41 -19.69 -2.64 -8.12
C CYS A 41 -20.88 -1.69 -8.34
N ALA A 42 -20.62 -0.46 -8.80
CA ALA A 42 -21.65 0.54 -9.08
C ALA A 42 -22.43 0.27 -10.38
N MET A 43 -21.81 -0.41 -11.36
CA MET A 43 -22.47 -0.74 -12.62
C MET A 43 -23.52 -1.86 -12.45
N PRO A 44 -24.80 -1.64 -12.82
CA PRO A 44 -25.86 -2.63 -12.62
C PRO A 44 -25.72 -3.87 -13.52
N ILE A 45 -25.01 -3.74 -14.66
CA ILE A 45 -24.83 -4.80 -15.66
C ILE A 45 -23.68 -5.75 -15.26
N VAL A 46 -22.62 -5.23 -14.66
CA VAL A 46 -21.37 -5.96 -14.36
C VAL A 46 -21.16 -6.05 -12.84
N ASN A 47 -22.22 -6.37 -12.10
CA ASN A 47 -22.16 -6.35 -10.65
C ASN A 47 -21.39 -7.57 -10.10
N ILE A 48 -20.31 -7.30 -9.36
CA ILE A 48 -19.47 -8.27 -8.62
C ILE A 48 -20.29 -9.17 -7.68
N VAL A 49 -21.42 -8.66 -7.16
CA VAL A 49 -22.32 -9.39 -6.28
C VAL A 49 -23.11 -10.46 -7.03
N ARG A 50 -23.52 -10.18 -8.28
CA ARG A 50 -24.43 -11.05 -9.05
C ARG A 50 -23.69 -12.05 -9.94
N SER A 51 -22.56 -11.65 -10.53
CA SER A 51 -21.81 -12.50 -11.47
C SER A 51 -20.60 -13.15 -10.82
N LYS A 52 -20.55 -14.50 -10.84
CA LYS A 52 -19.38 -15.27 -10.37
C LYS A 52 -18.12 -14.99 -11.19
N TRP A 53 -18.27 -14.72 -12.49
CA TRP A 53 -17.14 -14.43 -13.39
C TRP A 53 -16.47 -13.09 -13.08
N VAL A 54 -17.27 -12.04 -12.94
CA VAL A 54 -16.77 -10.69 -12.59
C VAL A 54 -16.05 -10.74 -11.24
N ARG A 55 -16.62 -11.44 -10.25
CA ARG A 55 -15.97 -11.63 -8.95
C ARG A 55 -14.61 -12.31 -9.05
N LYS A 56 -14.50 -13.38 -9.85
CA LYS A 56 -13.19 -14.06 -10.06
C LYS A 56 -12.16 -13.12 -10.67
N ILE A 57 -12.55 -12.32 -11.67
CA ILE A 57 -11.66 -11.35 -12.32
C ILE A 57 -11.23 -10.26 -11.33
N SER A 58 -12.17 -9.72 -10.56
CA SER A 58 -11.88 -8.72 -9.52
C SER A 58 -10.96 -9.26 -8.42
N ASN A 59 -11.19 -10.51 -7.97
CA ASN A 59 -10.32 -11.17 -6.99
C ASN A 59 -8.91 -11.39 -7.57
N LEU A 60 -8.81 -11.87 -8.81
CA LEU A 60 -7.53 -12.06 -9.49
C LEU A 60 -6.76 -10.73 -9.61
N TYR A 61 -7.46 -9.64 -9.95
CA TYR A 61 -6.87 -8.30 -9.99
C TYR A 61 -6.32 -7.89 -8.63
N ILE A 62 -7.10 -8.02 -7.54
CA ILE A 62 -6.63 -7.67 -6.19
C ILE A 62 -5.44 -8.54 -5.78
N TYR A 63 -5.52 -9.86 -5.95
CA TYR A 63 -4.42 -10.74 -5.57
C TYR A 63 -3.15 -10.45 -6.37
N SER A 64 -3.27 -10.22 -7.68
CA SER A 64 -2.12 -9.87 -8.52
C SER A 64 -1.51 -8.54 -8.08
N PHE A 65 -2.34 -7.54 -7.79
CA PHE A 65 -1.85 -6.22 -7.37
C PHE A 65 -1.21 -6.28 -5.98
N THR A 66 -1.80 -7.00 -5.02
CA THR A 66 -1.21 -7.22 -3.69
C THR A 66 0.11 -7.97 -3.78
N GLY A 67 0.20 -9.02 -4.62
CA GLY A 67 1.46 -9.74 -4.85
C GLY A 67 2.54 -8.83 -5.42
N LEU A 68 2.19 -8.00 -6.42
CA LEU A 68 3.11 -7.04 -7.02
C LEU A 68 3.58 -5.98 -6.01
N LEU A 69 2.68 -5.42 -5.20
CA LEU A 69 3.02 -4.48 -4.14
C LEU A 69 3.97 -5.11 -3.11
N LEU A 70 3.66 -6.31 -2.62
CA LEU A 70 4.52 -7.00 -1.64
C LEU A 70 5.94 -7.22 -2.18
N LEU A 71 6.07 -7.60 -3.45
CA LEU A 71 7.37 -7.74 -4.10
C LEU A 71 8.10 -6.39 -4.19
N PHE A 72 7.39 -5.34 -4.61
CA PHE A 72 7.96 -4.00 -4.72
C PHE A 72 8.45 -3.46 -3.36
N TYR A 73 7.64 -3.57 -2.30
CA TYR A 73 8.03 -3.21 -0.94
C TYR A 73 9.20 -4.06 -0.44
N SER A 74 9.24 -5.35 -0.76
CA SER A 74 10.37 -6.21 -0.37
C SER A 74 11.68 -5.77 -1.02
N VAL A 75 11.65 -5.41 -2.31
CA VAL A 75 12.82 -4.90 -3.02
C VAL A 75 13.23 -3.53 -2.46
N ASP A 76 12.26 -2.66 -2.19
CA ASP A 76 12.52 -1.33 -1.67
C ASP A 76 13.13 -1.35 -0.26
N ILE A 77 12.63 -2.20 0.63
CA ILE A 77 13.21 -2.39 1.97
C ILE A 77 14.62 -2.98 1.86
N GLY A 78 14.84 -3.95 0.96
CA GLY A 78 16.17 -4.52 0.71
C GLY A 78 17.17 -3.47 0.21
N HIS A 79 16.76 -2.67 -0.78
CA HIS A 79 17.59 -1.57 -1.30
C HIS A 79 17.89 -0.51 -0.24
N TYR A 80 16.88 -0.15 0.56
CA TYR A 80 17.04 0.78 1.67
C TYR A 80 18.04 0.26 2.72
N SER A 81 17.99 -1.03 3.04
CA SER A 81 18.96 -1.65 3.95
C SER A 81 20.39 -1.62 3.42
N TYR A 82 20.59 -1.66 2.09
CA TYR A 82 21.92 -1.69 1.49
C TYR A 82 22.53 -0.28 1.33
N LEU A 83 21.73 0.68 0.87
CA LEU A 83 22.22 2.01 0.45
C LEU A 83 21.75 3.16 1.35
N GLY A 84 20.87 2.88 2.32
CA GLY A 84 20.25 3.90 3.18
C GLY A 84 19.32 4.86 2.41
N ARG A 85 18.92 4.49 1.18
CA ARG A 85 18.04 5.27 0.31
C ARG A 85 16.98 4.36 -0.33
N ARG A 86 15.77 4.91 -0.48
CA ARG A 86 14.66 4.26 -1.18
C ARG A 86 15.00 4.03 -2.66
N VAL A 87 14.20 3.21 -3.33
CA VAL A 87 14.33 2.88 -4.76
C VAL A 87 14.37 4.17 -5.59
N ASP A 88 15.40 4.31 -6.42
CA ASP A 88 15.61 5.43 -7.35
C ASP A 88 16.00 4.90 -8.73
N VAL A 89 16.07 5.78 -9.72
CA VAL A 89 16.41 5.50 -11.14
C VAL A 89 17.73 4.74 -11.28
N SER A 90 18.64 4.87 -10.30
CA SER A 90 19.88 4.08 -10.19
C SER A 90 19.66 2.57 -10.26
N ILE A 91 18.47 2.07 -9.88
CA ILE A 91 18.14 0.64 -9.95
C ILE A 91 18.03 0.14 -11.38
N LEU A 92 17.72 1.01 -12.35
CA LEU A 92 17.73 0.64 -13.75
C LEU A 92 19.13 0.21 -14.20
N GLY A 93 20.19 0.77 -13.62
CA GLY A 93 21.57 0.32 -13.88
C GLY A 93 21.86 -1.11 -13.37
N PHE A 94 21.13 -1.60 -12.35
CA PHE A 94 21.25 -3.00 -11.92
C PHE A 94 20.60 -3.97 -12.92
N LEU A 95 19.71 -3.50 -13.79
CA LEU A 95 19.10 -4.29 -14.86
C LEU A 95 20.04 -4.51 -16.05
N ASP A 96 21.11 -3.72 -16.19
CA ASP A 96 22.11 -3.90 -17.25
C ASP A 96 22.87 -5.22 -17.06
N ASN A 97 23.09 -5.65 -15.81
CA ASN A 97 23.75 -6.90 -15.45
C ASN A 97 22.96 -7.69 -14.39
N PRO A 98 21.77 -8.22 -14.74
CA PRO A 98 20.84 -8.78 -13.77
C PRO A 98 21.37 -10.04 -13.08
N ARG A 99 22.25 -10.79 -13.76
CA ARG A 99 22.88 -11.99 -13.19
C ARG A 99 23.77 -11.67 -12.00
N ILE A 100 24.60 -10.63 -12.12
CA ILE A 100 25.52 -10.20 -11.05
C ILE A 100 24.69 -9.60 -9.90
N SER A 101 23.72 -8.75 -10.23
CA SER A 101 22.81 -8.15 -9.24
C SER A 101 22.04 -9.21 -8.44
N ALA A 102 21.52 -10.25 -9.10
CA ALA A 102 20.83 -11.36 -8.42
C ALA A 102 21.77 -12.14 -7.49
N GLN A 103 23.01 -12.40 -7.92
CA GLN A 103 24.00 -13.06 -7.08
C GLN A 103 24.35 -12.22 -5.84
N MET A 104 24.51 -10.90 -6.01
CA MET A 104 24.74 -9.99 -4.87
C MET A 104 23.60 -10.03 -3.86
N VAL A 105 22.33 -10.06 -4.31
CA VAL A 105 21.16 -10.18 -3.42
C VAL A 105 21.14 -11.52 -2.70
N TRP A 106 21.46 -12.61 -3.40
CA TRP A 106 21.48 -13.96 -2.83
C TRP A 106 22.51 -14.13 -1.72
N GLU A 107 23.69 -13.53 -1.89
CA GLU A 107 24.77 -13.58 -0.89
C GLU A 107 24.53 -12.60 0.28
N SER A 108 23.89 -11.45 0.02
CA SER A 108 23.71 -10.40 1.03
C SER A 108 22.47 -10.58 1.92
N TYR A 109 21.42 -11.23 1.41
CA TYR A 109 20.13 -11.32 2.09
C TYR A 109 19.60 -12.75 2.14
N PRO A 110 18.92 -13.16 3.23
CA PRO A 110 18.28 -14.46 3.32
C PRO A 110 16.99 -14.50 2.48
N VAL A 111 17.15 -14.57 1.16
CA VAL A 111 16.05 -14.47 0.16
C VAL A 111 14.95 -15.49 0.44
N ILE A 112 15.30 -16.72 0.83
CA ILE A 112 14.35 -17.79 1.12
C ILE A 112 13.42 -17.40 2.30
N ILE A 113 13.98 -16.83 3.36
CA ILE A 113 13.21 -16.41 4.54
C ILE A 113 12.25 -15.28 4.18
N ILE A 114 12.73 -14.31 3.38
CA ILE A 114 11.93 -13.18 2.90
C ILE A 114 10.76 -13.69 2.04
N LEU A 115 11.01 -14.62 1.12
CA LEU A 115 9.96 -15.21 0.28
C LEU A 115 8.92 -16.00 1.09
N ILE A 116 9.34 -16.76 2.10
CA ILE A 116 8.43 -17.48 2.99
C ILE A 116 7.55 -16.50 3.78
N LEU A 117 8.14 -15.43 4.32
CA LEU A 117 7.41 -14.40 5.05
C LEU A 117 6.40 -13.68 4.14
N LEU A 118 6.81 -13.33 2.92
CA LEU A 118 5.96 -12.69 1.94
C LEU A 118 4.78 -13.60 1.54
N LEU A 119 5.04 -14.89 1.33
CA LEU A 119 4.01 -15.88 1.06
C LEU A 119 3.03 -16.00 2.24
N PHE A 120 3.54 -16.03 3.48
CA PHE A 120 2.72 -16.10 4.69
C PHE A 120 1.78 -14.89 4.80
N ILE A 121 2.30 -13.67 4.60
CA ILE A 121 1.51 -12.43 4.60
C ILE A 121 0.45 -12.47 3.49
N PHE A 122 0.83 -12.90 2.29
CA PHE A 122 -0.08 -13.00 1.16
C PHE A 122 -1.22 -14.00 1.41
N ILE A 123 -0.92 -15.18 1.97
CA ILE A 123 -1.93 -16.18 2.34
C ILE A 123 -2.85 -15.62 3.43
N GLY A 124 -2.30 -14.98 4.47
CA GLY A 124 -3.09 -14.36 5.53
C GLY A 124 -4.06 -13.30 4.98
N PHE A 125 -3.59 -12.43 4.10
CA PHE A 125 -4.42 -11.45 3.41
C PHE A 125 -5.52 -12.13 2.58
N LYS A 126 -5.17 -13.14 1.78
CA LYS A 126 -6.14 -13.88 0.96
C LYS A 126 -7.25 -14.50 1.80
N LEU A 127 -6.90 -15.15 2.92
CA LEU A 127 -7.86 -15.76 3.83
C LEU A 127 -8.84 -14.72 4.40
N ILE A 128 -8.33 -13.60 4.91
CA ILE A 128 -9.16 -12.51 5.44
C ILE A 128 -10.08 -11.95 4.35
N TYR A 129 -9.52 -11.71 3.16
CA TYR A 129 -10.26 -11.18 2.03
C TYR A 129 -11.40 -12.11 1.59
N ASP A 130 -11.16 -13.43 1.57
CA ASP A 130 -12.16 -14.43 1.16
C ASP A 130 -13.27 -14.62 2.21
N MET A 131 -13.01 -14.32 3.48
CA MET A 131 -14.01 -14.35 4.55
C MET A 131 -15.04 -13.22 4.44
N VAL A 132 -14.64 -12.04 3.95
CA VAL A 132 -15.52 -10.85 3.83
C VAL A 132 -16.77 -11.13 3.00
N PRO A 133 -16.70 -11.61 1.73
CA PRO A 133 -17.89 -11.92 0.95
C PRO A 133 -18.68 -13.09 1.53
N ALA A 134 -18.05 -14.05 2.19
CA ALA A 134 -18.75 -15.17 2.83
C ALA A 134 -19.69 -14.66 3.94
N ILE A 135 -19.23 -13.73 4.77
CA ILE A 135 -20.04 -13.12 5.84
C ILE A 135 -21.12 -12.20 5.27
N LEU A 136 -20.77 -11.35 4.31
CA LEU A 136 -21.68 -10.35 3.75
C LEU A 136 -22.81 -10.94 2.90
N LEU A 137 -22.57 -12.06 2.23
CA LEU A 137 -23.55 -12.71 1.35
C LEU A 137 -24.36 -13.81 2.06
N ALA A 138 -23.90 -14.32 3.20
CA ALA A 138 -24.60 -15.36 3.96
C ALA A 138 -25.96 -14.92 4.52
N LYS A 139 -26.15 -13.62 4.77
CA LYS A 139 -27.42 -13.07 5.27
C LYS A 139 -27.90 -11.91 4.39
N PRO A 140 -28.94 -12.10 3.57
CA PRO A 140 -29.51 -10.99 2.80
C PRO A 140 -30.16 -10.01 3.79
N GLN A 141 -29.46 -8.92 4.10
CA GLN A 141 -29.99 -7.86 4.93
C GLN A 141 -30.84 -6.92 4.08
N VAL A 142 -32.13 -6.83 4.42
CA VAL A 142 -33.04 -5.87 3.80
C VAL A 142 -32.69 -4.48 4.33
N LYS A 143 -31.83 -3.76 3.59
CA LYS A 143 -31.43 -2.39 3.97
C LYS A 143 -32.49 -1.37 3.56
N THR A 144 -32.92 -0.54 4.50
CA THR A 144 -33.82 0.59 4.24
C THR A 144 -33.14 1.63 3.33
N ALA A 145 -33.91 2.38 2.54
CA ALA A 145 -33.38 3.44 1.66
C ALA A 145 -32.46 4.43 2.41
N LYS A 146 -32.81 4.79 3.66
CA LYS A 146 -31.98 5.63 4.55
C LYS A 146 -30.61 5.00 4.84
N GLN A 147 -30.56 3.69 5.10
CA GLN A 147 -29.30 2.97 5.38
C GLN A 147 -28.43 2.84 4.13
N LYS A 148 -29.04 2.68 2.94
CA LYS A 148 -28.30 2.68 1.66
C LYS A 148 -27.68 4.05 1.38
N PHE A 149 -28.45 5.12 1.56
CA PHE A 149 -27.96 6.49 1.38
C PHE A 149 -26.85 6.82 2.38
N LEU A 150 -27.04 6.52 3.66
CA LEU A 150 -26.03 6.74 4.69
C LEU A 150 -24.74 5.94 4.43
N GLY A 151 -24.87 4.68 3.98
CA GLY A 151 -23.71 3.88 3.61
C GLY A 151 -22.95 4.46 2.42
N PHE A 152 -23.67 4.94 1.40
CA PHE A 152 -23.08 5.58 0.22
C PHE A 152 -22.36 6.88 0.59
N THR A 153 -22.98 7.74 1.41
CA THR A 153 -22.36 9.01 1.82
C THR A 153 -21.12 8.79 2.68
N ILE A 154 -21.16 7.85 3.64
CA ILE A 154 -20.00 7.52 4.47
C ILE A 154 -18.87 6.93 3.62
N CYS A 155 -19.15 5.98 2.73
CA CYS A 155 -18.14 5.44 1.82
C CYS A 155 -17.55 6.55 0.93
N GLY A 156 -18.40 7.40 0.35
CA GLY A 156 -17.96 8.53 -0.47
C GLY A 156 -17.02 9.47 0.28
N LEU A 157 -17.36 9.82 1.53
CA LEU A 157 -16.51 10.65 2.39
C LEU A 157 -15.18 9.98 2.72
N ILE A 158 -15.18 8.69 3.03
CA ILE A 158 -13.94 7.94 3.29
C ILE A 158 -13.04 7.97 2.05
N ILE A 159 -13.59 7.71 0.86
CA ILE A 159 -12.82 7.71 -0.39
C ILE A 159 -12.26 9.09 -0.69
N LEU A 160 -13.07 10.14 -0.55
CA LEU A 160 -12.64 11.52 -0.79
C LEU A 160 -11.55 11.93 0.20
N PHE A 161 -11.73 11.63 1.48
CA PHE A 161 -10.73 11.90 2.51
C PHE A 161 -9.43 11.14 2.25
N SER A 162 -9.55 9.87 1.86
CA SER A 162 -8.40 9.01 1.55
C SER A 162 -7.65 9.45 0.31
N ALA A 163 -8.37 9.88 -0.73
CA ALA A 163 -7.78 10.37 -1.96
C ALA A 163 -7.08 11.72 -1.77
N TRP A 164 -7.64 12.60 -0.93
CA TRP A 164 -7.05 13.91 -0.61
C TRP A 164 -5.87 13.80 0.36
N GLY A 165 -5.93 12.84 1.29
CA GLY A 165 -4.85 12.47 2.22
C GLY A 165 -4.58 13.48 3.34
N THR A 166 -5.17 14.68 3.30
CA THR A 166 -5.03 15.71 4.34
C THR A 166 -6.31 16.51 4.54
N LEU A 167 -6.41 17.22 5.67
CA LEU A 167 -7.42 18.26 5.92
C LEU A 167 -6.95 19.66 5.48
N LYS A 168 -5.78 19.75 4.83
CA LYS A 168 -5.21 21.02 4.36
C LYS A 168 -5.73 21.35 2.96
N GLN A 169 -5.63 22.63 2.61
CA GLN A 169 -6.02 23.14 1.29
C GLN A 169 -5.29 22.42 0.13
N TYR A 170 -4.08 21.92 0.38
CA TYR A 170 -3.29 21.20 -0.61
C TYR A 170 -3.34 19.68 -0.38
N PRO A 171 -3.43 18.88 -1.46
CA PRO A 171 -3.39 17.43 -1.37
C PRO A 171 -2.02 16.97 -0.86
N LEU A 172 -1.97 15.77 -0.26
CA LEU A 172 -0.72 15.20 0.26
C LEU A 172 0.35 15.12 -0.85
N ARG A 173 1.50 15.78 -0.62
CA ARG A 173 2.64 15.79 -1.55
C ARG A 173 3.79 14.96 -1.01
N TRP A 174 4.58 14.40 -1.92
CA TRP A 174 5.78 13.63 -1.57
C TRP A 174 6.78 14.46 -0.74
N SER A 175 6.86 15.77 -0.99
CA SER A 175 7.67 16.71 -0.20
C SER A 175 7.27 16.78 1.28
N ASP A 176 6.03 16.43 1.64
CA ASP A 176 5.57 16.46 3.03
C ASP A 176 6.23 15.36 3.88
N ALA A 177 6.74 14.28 3.25
CA ALA A 177 7.52 13.24 3.91
C ALA A 177 8.97 13.68 4.20
N PHE A 178 9.50 14.64 3.44
CA PHE A 178 10.87 15.18 3.60
C PHE A 178 10.91 16.36 4.57
N PHE A 179 10.35 16.19 5.77
CA PHE A 179 10.28 17.25 6.78
C PHE A 179 11.47 17.28 7.76
N SER A 180 12.29 16.23 7.80
CA SER A 180 13.49 16.11 8.65
C SER A 180 14.71 15.85 7.78
N ASN A 181 15.88 16.27 8.27
CA ASN A 181 17.15 16.05 7.58
C ASN A 181 17.67 14.60 7.73
N ASN A 182 16.99 13.78 8.56
CA ASN A 182 17.30 12.37 8.75
C ASN A 182 16.58 11.52 7.67
N SER A 183 17.38 10.85 6.82
CA SER A 183 16.87 9.99 5.74
C SER A 183 15.98 8.85 6.24
N PHE A 184 16.15 8.39 7.48
CA PHE A 184 15.30 7.35 8.08
C PHE A 184 13.90 7.85 8.39
N ILE A 185 13.78 9.05 8.96
CA ILE A 185 12.48 9.63 9.30
C ILE A 185 11.69 9.95 8.02
N SER A 186 12.37 10.43 6.98
CA SER A 186 11.74 10.67 5.68
C SER A 186 11.38 9.38 4.96
N ALA A 187 12.22 8.34 5.03
CA ALA A 187 11.89 7.04 4.49
C ALA A 187 10.68 6.40 5.20
N LEU A 188 10.53 6.57 6.51
CA LEU A 188 9.39 6.06 7.28
C LEU A 188 8.07 6.75 6.91
N GLY A 189 8.12 8.00 6.45
CA GLY A 189 6.95 8.75 6.02
C GLY A 189 6.45 8.42 4.61
N LEU A 190 7.07 7.45 3.95
CA LEU A 190 6.88 7.09 2.55
C LEU A 190 6.50 5.62 2.44
#